data_AF-A0A225MWE0-F1
#
_entry.id   AF-A0A225MWE0-F1
#
_cell.length_a   1.000
_cell.length_b   1.000
_cell.length_c   1.000
_cell.angle_alpha   90.00
_cell.angle_beta   90.00
_cell.angle_gamma   90.00
#
_symmetry.space_group_name_H-M   'P 1'
#
loop_
_entity.id
_entity.type
_entity.pdbx_description
1 polymer ?
#
loop_
_entity_poly.entity_id
_entity_poly.type
_entity_poly.pdbx_seq_one_letter_code
_entity_poly.pdbx_strand_id
1 'polypeptide(L)' 'MFMTSFDLKRPPSADEALGMAWWNILKPSERVYWLTKAGHACNVANAWAAFKRHQAYPTNSSSQDTS' A
#
# COMPACT_ATOMS: atom_id res chain seq x y z
N MET A 1 24.39 -11.68 -3.01
CA MET A 1 22.96 -11.92 -2.71
C MET A 1 22.18 -11.45 -3.92
N PHE A 2 21.81 -12.36 -4.83
CA PHE A 2 21.19 -12.03 -6.11
C PHE A 2 19.68 -11.87 -5.93
N MET A 3 19.16 -10.67 -6.20
CA MET A 3 17.72 -10.46 -6.36
C MET A 3 17.25 -11.27 -7.57
N THR A 4 16.57 -12.39 -7.31
CA THR A 4 16.02 -13.28 -8.32
C THR A 4 14.92 -12.55 -9.09
N SER A 5 15.25 -12.10 -10.31
CA SER A 5 14.33 -11.49 -11.29
C SER A 5 13.28 -12.47 -11.87
N PHE A 6 12.85 -13.47 -11.11
CA PHE A 6 11.96 -14.53 -11.60
C PHE A 6 10.46 -14.26 -11.40
N ASP A 7 10.05 -13.20 -10.69
CA ASP A 7 8.63 -12.95 -10.44
C ASP A 7 7.91 -12.18 -11.57
N LEU A 8 8.63 -11.70 -12.59
CA LEU A 8 8.05 -10.93 -13.70
C LEU A 8 7.22 -11.76 -14.71
N LYS A 9 7.17 -13.09 -14.58
CA LYS A 9 6.45 -13.98 -15.50
C LYS A 9 5.07 -14.43 -15.02
N ARG A 10 4.70 -14.18 -13.76
CA ARG A 10 3.31 -14.46 -13.33
C ARG A 10 2.43 -13.28 -13.69
N PRO A 11 1.22 -13.50 -14.21
CA PRO A 11 0.24 -12.43 -14.30
C PRO A 11 0.06 -11.85 -12.88
N PRO A 12 0.09 -10.51 -12.73
CA PRO A 12 -0.11 -9.90 -11.43
C PRO A 12 -1.44 -10.39 -10.87
N SER A 13 -1.45 -10.81 -9.62
CA SER A 13 -2.69 -11.09 -8.92
C SER A 13 -3.58 -9.84 -8.94
N ALA A 14 -4.89 -10.00 -8.80
CA ALA A 14 -5.82 -8.87 -8.82
C ALA A 14 -5.44 -7.78 -7.79
N ASP A 15 -4.90 -8.17 -6.63
CA ASP A 15 -4.43 -7.23 -5.58
C ASP A 15 -3.14 -6.49 -6.00
N GLU A 16 -2.22 -7.15 -6.71
CA GLU A 16 -1.02 -6.51 -7.26
C GLU A 16 -1.35 -5.56 -8.42
N ALA A 17 -2.27 -5.94 -9.30
CA ALA A 17 -2.73 -5.09 -10.40
C ALA A 17 -3.44 -3.83 -9.87
N LEU A 18 -4.26 -3.98 -8.81
CA LEU A 18 -4.88 -2.85 -8.12
C LEU A 18 -3.84 -1.96 -7.42
N GLY A 19 -2.85 -2.55 -6.74
CA GLY A 19 -1.75 -1.81 -6.13
C GLY A 19 -0.94 -1.02 -7.16
N MET A 20 -0.70 -1.59 -8.34
CA MET A 20 0.00 -0.92 -9.44
C MET A 20 -0.86 0.19 -10.08
N ALA A 21 -2.15 -0.05 -10.31
CA ALA A 21 -3.07 0.96 -10.82
C ALA A 21 -3.18 2.14 -9.85
N TRP A 22 -3.33 1.86 -8.56
CA TRP A 22 -3.29 2.86 -7.49
C TRP A 22 -1.95 3.61 -7.46
N TRP A 23 -0.83 2.92 -7.58
CA TRP A 23 0.47 3.56 -7.60
C TRP A 23 0.64 4.51 -8.80
N ASN A 24 0.11 4.13 -9.96
CA ASN A 24 0.17 4.92 -11.19
C ASN A 24 -0.64 6.22 -11.12
N ILE A 25 -1.72 6.27 -10.33
CA ILE A 25 -2.54 7.49 -10.16
C ILE A 25 -1.97 8.46 -9.11
N LEU A 26 -1.08 8.01 -8.22
CA LEU A 26 -0.49 8.86 -7.18
C LEU A 26 0.54 9.86 -7.74
N LYS A 27 0.55 11.07 -7.17
CA LYS A 27 1.59 12.07 -7.42
C LYS A 27 2.92 11.67 -6.77
N PRO A 28 4.05 12.20 -7.27
CA PRO A 28 5.37 11.92 -6.70
C PRO A 28 5.47 12.21 -5.19
N SER A 29 4.84 13.28 -4.72
CA SER A 29 4.78 13.64 -3.29
C SER A 29 4.02 12.62 -2.45
N GLU A 30 2.91 12.08 -2.97
CA GLU A 30 2.12 11.06 -2.29
C GLU A 30 2.85 9.72 -2.25
N ARG A 31 3.56 9.38 -3.33
CA ARG A 31 4.43 8.19 -3.35
C ARG A 31 5.49 8.25 -2.26
N VAL A 32 6.15 9.39 -2.07
CA VAL A 32 7.16 9.57 -1.00
C VAL A 32 6.54 9.42 0.39
N TYR A 33 5.33 9.95 0.60
CA TYR A 33 4.59 9.77 1.86
C TYR A 33 4.32 8.28 2.15
N TRP A 34 3.80 7.55 1.17
CA TRP A 34 3.50 6.13 1.33
C TRP A 34 4.74 5.25 1.45
N LEU A 35 5.85 5.59 0.78
CA LEU A 35 7.14 4.92 0.97
C LEU A 35 7.68 5.12 2.37
N THR A 36 7.60 6.35 2.90
CA THR A 36 8.00 6.66 4.28
C THR A 36 7.16 5.87 5.28
N LYS A 37 5.85 5.73 5.03
CA LYS A 37 4.93 4.93 5.86
C LYS A 37 5.15 3.42 5.72
N ALA A 38 5.62 2.93 4.59
CA ALA A 38 5.93 1.52 4.33
C ALA A 38 7.26 1.06 4.98
N GLY A 39 8.12 1.99 5.40
CA GLY A 39 9.39 1.70 6.06
C GLY A 39 10.50 1.26 5.10
N HIS A 40 11.47 0.47 5.60
CA HIS A 40 12.71 0.10 4.87
C HIS A 40 12.51 -0.71 3.57
N ALA A 41 11.31 -1.20 3.29
CA ALA A 41 11.02 -1.92 2.07
C ALA A 41 10.21 -1.04 1.11
N CYS A 42 10.93 -0.29 0.26
CA CYS A 42 10.40 0.55 -0.81
C CYS A 42 9.77 -0.27 -1.96
N ASN A 43 8.73 -1.04 -1.66
CA ASN A 43 7.96 -1.78 -2.66
C ASN A 43 6.49 -1.31 -2.64
N VAL A 44 5.91 -1.18 -3.83
CA VAL A 44 4.50 -0.87 -4.08
C VAL A 44 3.56 -1.77 -3.27
N ALA A 45 3.90 -3.06 -3.10
CA ALA A 45 3.10 -3.99 -2.32
C ALA A 45 3.00 -3.59 -0.83
N ASN A 46 4.11 -3.14 -0.23
CA ASN A 46 4.12 -2.69 1.17
C ASN A 46 3.42 -1.33 1.33
N ALA A 47 3.60 -0.42 0.37
CA ALA A 47 2.87 0.84 0.34
C ALA A 47 1.35 0.63 0.23
N TRP A 48 0.92 -0.31 -0.63
CA TRP A 48 -0.48 -0.71 -0.77
C TRP A 48 -1.03 -1.35 0.51
N ALA A 49 -0.26 -2.22 1.16
CA ALA A 49 -0.66 -2.80 2.44
C ALA A 49 -0.81 -1.72 3.54
N ALA A 50 0.09 -0.74 3.59
CA ALA A 50 0.00 0.39 4.52
C ALA A 50 -1.22 1.28 4.22
N PHE A 51 -1.52 1.53 2.94
CA PHE A 51 -2.72 2.23 2.51
C PHE A 51 -4.00 1.49 2.90
N LYS A 52 -4.08 0.18 2.66
CA LYS A 52 -5.22 -0.64 3.09
C LYS A 52 -5.42 -0.60 4.60
N ARG A 53 -4.36 -0.66 5.40
CA ARG A 53 -4.44 -0.50 6.87
C ARG A 53 -4.93 0.88 7.28
N HIS A 54 -4.53 1.92 6.53
CA HIS A 54 -4.99 3.28 6.77
C HIS A 54 -6.47 3.47 6.41
N GLN A 55 -6.94 2.88 5.31
CA GLN A 55 -8.36 2.87 4.94
C GLN A 55 -9.23 2.02 5.87
N ALA A 56 -8.72 0.86 6.29
CA ALA A 56 -9.38 -0.05 7.22
C ALA A 56 -9.43 0.48 8.65
N TYR A 57 -8.81 1.64 8.90
CA TYR A 57 -9.09 2.46 10.08
C TYR A 57 -10.03 3.60 9.67
N PRO A 58 -11.32 3.34 9.38
CA PRO A 58 -12.28 4.41 9.45
C PRO A 58 -12.30 4.80 10.92
N THR A 59 -12.05 6.06 11.21
CA THR A 59 -12.32 6.64 12.52
C THR A 59 -13.82 6.56 12.78
N ASN A 60 -14.34 5.36 13.09
CA ASN A 60 -15.58 5.21 13.83
C ASN A 60 -15.24 5.47 15.30
N SER A 61 -14.82 6.69 15.59
CA SER A 61 -14.71 7.22 16.95
C SER A 61 -15.84 8.22 17.24
N SER A 62 -16.82 8.33 16.35
CA SER A 62 -18.09 8.96 16.68
C SER A 62 -19.07 7.91 17.20
N SER A 63 -19.22 7.95 18.53
CA SER A 63 -20.40 7.56 19.32
C SER A 63 -20.37 6.21 20.04
N GLN A 64 -20.42 6.32 21.39
CA GLN A 64 -20.98 5.46 22.45
C GLN A 64 -19.90 5.07 23.50
N ASP A 65 -20.00 5.37 24.80
CA ASP A 65 -21.12 5.83 25.62
C ASP A 65 -20.57 6.42 26.94
N THR A 66 -21.21 7.48 27.40
CA THR A 66 -21.15 7.97 28.78
C THR A 66 -22.07 7.09 29.62
N SER A 67 -21.55 6.32 30.57
CA SER A 67 -22.32 5.92 31.74
C SER A 67 -21.46 5.48 32.91
#